data_AF-I1RHS5-F1
#
_entry.id   AF-I1RHS5-F1
#
_cell.length_a   1.000
_cell.length_b   1.000
_cell.length_c   1.000
_cell.angle_alpha   90.00
_cell.angle_beta   90.00
_cell.angle_gamma   90.00
#
_symmetry.space_group_name_H-M   'P 1'
#
loop_
_entity.id
_entity.type
_entity.pdbx_description
1 polymer ?
#
loop_
_entity_poly.entity_id
_entity_poly.type
_entity_poly.pdbx_seq_one_letter_code
_entity_poly.pdbx_strand_id
1 'polypeptide(L)'
;MSFPRRFSISIDGRPVGMPKDDPAARPQAHAADMHDRPAIFEIQGDHLTCGSLVMGRQNMEDRSLMPKRVVWCPMDQMDQIQPVRIQDRGNGPELDLNGGRLAFVNNGQLVSPLVPENQRVELRPEFM
;
A
#
# COMPACT_ATOMS: atom_id res chain seq x y z
N MET A 1 -6.85 -18.51 -8.85
CA MET A 1 -7.14 -17.16 -9.41
C MET A 1 -5.81 -16.49 -9.68
N SER A 2 -5.63 -15.84 -10.82
CA SER A 2 -4.40 -15.08 -11.12
C SER A 2 -4.43 -13.72 -10.44
N PHE A 3 -3.28 -13.24 -9.97
CA PHE A 3 -3.14 -11.89 -9.46
C PHE A 3 -3.44 -10.86 -10.56
N PRO A 4 -4.24 -9.80 -10.30
CA PRO A 4 -4.58 -8.81 -11.32
C PRO A 4 -3.35 -8.02 -11.73
N ARG A 5 -3.20 -7.73 -13.03
CA ARG A 5 -2.09 -6.91 -13.55
C ARG A 5 -2.15 -5.49 -12.99
N ARG A 6 -3.33 -4.88 -13.02
CA ARG A 6 -3.64 -3.55 -12.50
C ARG A 6 -4.76 -3.67 -11.48
N PHE A 7 -4.64 -3.00 -10.35
CA PHE A 7 -5.62 -3.10 -9.29
C PHE A 7 -5.63 -1.87 -8.39
N SER A 8 -6.77 -1.57 -7.78
CA SER A 8 -6.84 -0.69 -6.62
C SER A 8 -6.79 -1.50 -5.33
N ILE A 9 -6.33 -0.88 -4.25
CA ILE A 9 -6.34 -1.47 -2.91
C ILE A 9 -7.47 -0.83 -2.13
N SER A 10 -8.31 -1.65 -1.50
CA SER A 10 -9.33 -1.19 -0.56
C SER A 10 -9.19 -1.89 0.78
N ILE A 11 -9.43 -1.16 1.86
CA ILE A 11 -9.40 -1.67 3.24
C ILE A 11 -10.73 -1.34 3.90
N ASP A 12 -11.47 -2.37 4.31
CA ASP A 12 -12.85 -2.25 4.78
C ASP A 12 -13.74 -1.43 3.83
N GLY A 13 -13.56 -1.64 2.52
CA GLY A 13 -14.27 -0.94 1.46
C GLY A 13 -13.79 0.48 1.16
N ARG A 14 -12.84 1.03 1.92
CA ARG A 14 -12.25 2.35 1.67
C ARG A 14 -11.02 2.23 0.77
N PRO A 15 -10.94 2.94 -0.37
CA PRO A 15 -9.80 2.83 -1.27
C PRO A 15 -8.58 3.59 -0.75
N VAL A 16 -7.38 3.12 -1.10
CA VAL A 16 -6.14 3.90 -0.97
C VAL A 16 -6.11 4.99 -2.04
N GLY A 17 -5.80 6.23 -1.64
CA GLY A 17 -5.76 7.40 -2.51
C GLY A 17 -4.36 7.74 -3.03
N MET A 18 -4.30 8.62 -4.02
CA MET A 18 -3.06 9.25 -4.48
C MET A 18 -2.50 10.21 -3.42
N PRO A 19 -1.17 10.42 -3.35
CA PRO A 19 -0.61 11.43 -2.45
C PRO A 19 -1.10 12.83 -2.82
N LYS A 20 -1.45 13.62 -1.81
CA LYS A 20 -1.86 15.03 -1.97
C LYS A 20 -0.70 16.00 -1.84
N ASP A 21 0.35 15.58 -1.13
CA ASP A 21 1.58 16.34 -0.92
C ASP A 21 2.68 15.89 -1.90
N ASP A 22 3.77 16.64 -1.94
CA ASP A 22 4.95 16.34 -2.75
C ASP A 22 5.52 14.94 -2.43
N PRO A 23 5.52 13.99 -3.38
CA PRO A 23 6.07 12.66 -3.18
C PRO A 23 7.55 12.65 -2.78
N ALA A 24 8.34 13.67 -3.14
CA ALA A 24 9.74 13.76 -2.73
C ALA A 24 9.89 13.94 -1.20
N ALA A 25 8.88 14.52 -0.54
CA ALA A 25 8.81 14.62 0.93
C ALA A 25 8.34 13.32 1.61
N ARG A 26 8.05 12.28 0.82
CA ARG A 26 7.59 10.97 1.26
C ARG A 26 6.36 11.01 2.19
N PRO A 27 5.24 11.59 1.72
CA PRO A 27 4.04 11.68 2.51
C PRO A 27 3.52 10.28 2.84
N GLN A 28 2.91 10.16 4.01
CA GLN A 28 2.24 8.92 4.38
C GLN A 28 1.03 8.71 3.47
N ALA A 29 0.88 7.48 2.97
CA ALA A 29 -0.28 7.09 2.21
C ALA A 29 -1.55 7.17 3.07
N HIS A 30 -2.68 7.39 2.40
CA HIS A 30 -3.93 7.66 3.08
C HIS A 30 -5.11 7.08 2.29
N ALA A 31 -6.24 6.92 2.97
CA ALA A 31 -7.50 6.62 2.30
C ALA A 31 -7.88 7.77 1.35
N ALA A 32 -8.48 7.44 0.22
CA ALA A 32 -9.03 8.43 -0.71
C ALA A 32 -10.25 9.12 -0.07
N ASP A 33 -10.44 10.40 -0.38
CA ASP A 33 -11.67 11.10 0.00
C ASP A 33 -12.85 10.67 -0.89
N MET A 34 -14.07 11.05 -0.51
CA MET A 34 -15.33 10.62 -1.15
C MET A 34 -15.42 10.89 -2.67
N HIS A 35 -14.59 11.79 -3.20
CA HIS A 35 -14.55 12.16 -4.63
C HIS A 35 -13.19 11.93 -5.29
N ASP A 36 -12.20 11.43 -4.55
CA ASP A 36 -10.89 11.14 -5.09
C ASP A 36 -10.92 9.83 -5.87
N ARG A 37 -10.15 9.77 -6.96
CA ARG A 37 -9.94 8.50 -7.67
C ARG A 37 -9.01 7.61 -6.84
N PRO A 38 -9.31 6.31 -6.71
CA PRO A 38 -8.39 5.35 -6.10
C PRO A 38 -7.04 5.35 -6.81
N ALA A 39 -5.96 5.10 -6.06
CA ALA A 39 -4.67 4.79 -6.65
C ALA A 39 -4.75 3.43 -7.38
N ILE A 40 -4.21 3.39 -8.60
CA ILE A 40 -4.17 2.18 -9.43
C ILE A 40 -2.74 1.65 -9.47
N PHE A 41 -2.57 0.48 -8.91
CA PHE A 41 -1.27 -0.14 -8.70
C PHE A 41 -0.96 -1.23 -9.73
N GLU A 42 0.33 -1.40 -9.95
CA GLU A 42 0.96 -2.53 -10.63
C GLU A 42 2.10 -3.05 -9.74
N ILE A 43 2.51 -4.30 -9.96
CA ILE A 43 3.73 -4.84 -9.37
C ILE A 43 4.82 -4.78 -10.44
N GLN A 44 5.84 -3.96 -10.21
CA GLN A 44 7.02 -3.87 -11.07
C GLN A 44 8.21 -4.42 -10.29
N GLY A 45 8.73 -5.57 -10.73
CA GLY A 45 9.71 -6.32 -9.94
C GLY A 45 9.06 -6.83 -8.65
N ASP A 46 9.50 -6.33 -7.52
CA ASP A 46 8.95 -6.59 -6.19
C ASP A 46 8.42 -5.33 -5.49
N HIS A 47 8.14 -4.26 -6.24
CA HIS A 47 7.59 -3.01 -5.71
C HIS A 47 6.17 -2.73 -6.20
N LEU A 48 5.40 -2.07 -5.34
CA LEU A 48 4.06 -1.60 -5.63
C LEU A 48 4.14 -0.20 -6.27
N THR A 49 3.85 -0.12 -7.57
CA THR A 49 4.00 1.11 -8.38
C THR A 49 2.65 1.68 -8.80
N CYS A 50 2.55 3.00 -8.90
CA CYS A 50 1.40 3.72 -9.45
C CYS A 50 1.90 4.83 -10.37
N GLY A 51 1.96 4.58 -11.68
CA GLY A 51 2.56 5.50 -12.64
C GLY A 51 4.05 5.73 -12.34
N SER A 52 4.44 6.99 -12.09
CA SER A 52 5.82 7.37 -11.74
C SER A 52 6.14 7.30 -10.25
N LEU A 53 5.24 6.72 -9.44
CA LEU A 53 5.36 6.64 -7.99
C LEU A 53 5.45 5.19 -7.50
N VAL A 54 6.04 5.03 -6.32
CA VAL A 54 6.12 3.78 -5.58
C VAL A 54 5.48 3.98 -4.21
N MET A 55 4.77 2.96 -3.71
CA MET A 55 4.22 2.96 -2.36
C MET A 55 4.74 1.76 -1.57
N GLY A 56 5.15 1.97 -0.33
CA GLY A 56 5.56 0.87 0.54
C GLY A 56 6.13 1.32 1.87
N ARG A 57 6.79 0.40 2.56
CA ARG A 57 7.54 0.68 3.79
C ARG A 57 8.95 1.14 3.45
N GLN A 58 9.53 2.01 4.28
CA GLN A 58 10.91 2.43 4.11
C GLN A 58 11.90 1.36 4.60
N ASN A 59 13.09 1.26 3.99
CA ASN A 59 14.11 0.29 4.45
C ASN A 59 14.58 0.51 5.89
N MET A 60 14.66 1.78 6.31
CA MET A 60 15.08 2.15 7.67
C MET A 60 13.86 2.65 8.45
N GLU A 61 13.51 1.92 9.51
CA GLU A 61 12.42 2.23 10.42
C GLU A 61 12.93 2.19 11.87
N ASP A 62 12.19 2.81 12.79
CA ASP A 62 12.45 2.61 14.21
C ASP A 62 12.26 1.13 14.61
N ARG A 63 12.88 0.73 15.72
CA ARG A 63 12.85 -0.65 16.22
C ARG A 63 11.63 -0.98 17.10
N SER A 64 10.62 -0.10 17.14
CA SER A 64 9.41 -0.35 17.93
C SER A 64 8.49 -1.37 17.26
N LEU A 65 7.52 -1.91 18.01
CA LEU A 65 6.44 -2.73 17.48
C LEU A 65 5.24 -1.90 16.98
N MET A 66 5.35 -0.57 16.97
CA MET A 66 4.29 0.30 16.47
C MET A 66 4.00 0.03 14.99
N PRO A 67 2.76 0.25 14.53
CA PRO A 67 2.43 0.16 13.11
C PRO A 67 3.35 1.02 12.26
N LYS A 68 3.89 0.42 11.20
CA LYS A 68 4.87 1.08 10.35
C LYS A 68 4.19 1.91 9.27
N ARG A 69 4.72 3.10 9.01
CA ARG A 69 4.15 4.01 8.02
C ARG A 69 4.31 3.43 6.62
N VAL A 70 3.26 3.51 5.82
CA VAL A 70 3.32 3.26 4.39
C VAL A 70 3.40 4.61 3.69
N VAL A 71 4.39 4.83 2.85
CA VAL A 71 4.68 6.14 2.24
C VAL A 71 4.68 6.05 0.73
N TRP A 72 4.51 7.20 0.10
CA TRP A 72 4.74 7.39 -1.33
C TRP A 72 6.16 7.90 -1.57
N CYS A 73 6.77 7.54 -2.69
CA CYS A 73 7.97 8.22 -3.20
C CYS A 73 8.04 8.16 -4.74
N PRO A 74 8.89 8.98 -5.39
CA PRO A 74 9.15 8.85 -6.81
C PRO A 74 9.89 7.54 -7.13
N MET A 75 9.74 7.06 -8.37
CA MET A 75 10.32 5.77 -8.81
C MET A 75 11.86 5.73 -8.78
N ASP A 76 12.54 6.87 -8.90
CA ASP A 76 14.01 6.94 -8.76
C ASP A 76 14.50 6.72 -7.31
N GLN A 77 13.59 6.71 -6.33
CA GLN A 77 13.84 6.39 -4.92
C GLN A 77 13.29 5.01 -4.52
N MET A 78 12.93 4.16 -5.48
CA MET A 78 12.38 2.83 -5.25
C MET A 78 13.31 1.93 -4.41
N ASP A 79 14.62 2.12 -4.51
CA ASP A 79 15.64 1.44 -3.73
C ASP A 79 15.55 1.70 -2.22
N GLN A 80 14.85 2.76 -1.81
CA GLN A 80 14.60 3.13 -0.41
C GLN A 80 13.35 2.47 0.18
N ILE A 81 12.57 1.78 -0.66
CA ILE A 81 11.32 1.12 -0.30
C ILE A 81 11.54 -0.39 -0.23
N GLN A 82 11.03 -1.00 0.83
CA GLN A 82 11.06 -2.43 1.03
C GLN A 82 10.21 -3.14 -0.02
N PRO A 83 10.63 -4.31 -0.52
CA PRO A 83 9.85 -5.07 -1.47
C PRO A 83 8.56 -5.61 -0.83
N VAL A 84 7.53 -5.78 -1.65
CA VAL A 84 6.25 -6.39 -1.29
C VAL A 84 6.19 -7.83 -1.78
N ARG A 85 5.44 -8.67 -1.06
CA ARG A 85 5.14 -10.03 -1.47
C ARG A 85 3.65 -10.20 -1.65
N ILE A 86 3.25 -11.06 -2.59
CA ILE A 86 1.87 -11.49 -2.72
C ILE A 86 1.76 -12.85 -2.03
N GLN A 87 0.81 -12.98 -1.12
CA GLN A 87 0.51 -14.24 -0.44
C GLN A 87 -0.94 -14.62 -0.68
N ASP A 88 -1.18 -15.90 -0.97
CA ASP A 88 -2.53 -16.46 -0.93
C ASP A 88 -2.83 -16.91 0.50
N ARG A 89 -3.81 -16.27 1.14
CA ARG A 89 -4.21 -16.56 2.53
C ARG A 89 -5.59 -17.25 2.60
N GLY A 90 -6.01 -17.90 1.52
CA GLY A 90 -7.28 -18.66 1.44
C GLY A 90 -8.51 -17.80 1.13
N ASN A 91 -8.40 -16.48 1.24
CA ASN A 91 -9.43 -15.51 0.86
C ASN A 91 -9.05 -14.72 -0.41
N GLY A 92 -8.07 -15.22 -1.17
CA GLY A 92 -7.50 -14.56 -2.34
C GLY A 92 -6.12 -13.94 -2.07
N PRO A 93 -5.54 -13.28 -3.08
CA PRO A 93 -4.24 -12.66 -2.98
C PRO A 93 -4.28 -11.44 -2.05
N GLU A 94 -3.32 -11.39 -1.12
CA GLU A 94 -3.08 -10.24 -0.26
C GLU A 94 -1.64 -9.75 -0.41
N LEU A 95 -1.43 -8.45 -0.20
CA LEU A 95 -0.10 -7.85 -0.12
C LEU A 95 0.48 -8.03 1.29
N ASP A 96 1.73 -8.45 1.34
CA ASP A 96 2.56 -8.55 2.53
C ASP A 96 3.70 -7.53 2.42
N LEU A 97 3.69 -6.54 3.30
CA LEU A 97 4.71 -5.51 3.38
C LEU A 97 5.70 -5.90 4.48
N ASN A 98 6.54 -6.90 4.19
CA ASN A 98 7.55 -7.43 5.11
C ASN A 98 6.95 -7.90 6.46
N GLY A 99 6.03 -8.85 6.38
CA GLY A 99 5.39 -9.49 7.53
C GLY A 99 4.15 -8.77 8.09
N GLY A 100 3.81 -7.58 7.56
CA GLY A 100 2.61 -6.85 7.93
C GLY A 100 1.59 -6.80 6.78
N ARG A 101 0.30 -6.81 7.14
CA ARG A 101 -0.81 -6.48 6.22
C ARG A 101 -0.95 -4.96 6.11
N LEU A 102 -1.87 -4.47 5.28
CA LEU A 102 -2.26 -3.07 5.27
C LEU A 102 -3.43 -2.81 6.23
N ALA A 103 -3.42 -1.66 6.88
CA ALA A 103 -4.53 -1.19 7.71
C ALA A 103 -4.64 0.34 7.65
N PHE A 104 -5.85 0.87 7.77
CA PHE A 104 -6.03 2.28 8.07
C PHE A 104 -6.10 2.49 9.58
N VAL A 105 -5.37 3.49 10.07
CA VAL A 105 -5.49 4.03 11.43
C VAL A 105 -5.88 5.50 11.35
N ASN A 106 -6.22 6.12 12.48
CA ASN A 106 -6.34 7.57 12.68
C ASN A 106 -6.70 8.39 11.43
N ASN A 107 -7.99 8.70 11.25
CA ASN A 107 -8.48 9.48 10.10
C ASN A 107 -8.18 8.91 8.70
N GLY A 108 -7.61 7.72 8.56
CA GLY A 108 -7.33 7.09 7.26
C GLY A 108 -5.86 7.00 6.88
N GLN A 109 -4.95 7.24 7.83
CA GLN A 109 -3.52 7.02 7.63
C GLN A 109 -3.23 5.55 7.35
N LEU A 110 -2.55 5.27 6.25
CA LEU A 110 -2.18 3.91 5.87
C LEU A 110 -0.93 3.47 6.63
N VAL A 111 -1.01 2.31 7.27
CA VAL A 111 0.08 1.68 8.00
C VAL A 111 0.17 0.19 7.68
N SER A 112 1.29 -0.41 8.05
CA SER A 112 1.53 -1.83 8.08
C SER A 112 1.76 -2.28 9.53
N PRO A 113 0.71 -2.73 10.25
CA PRO A 113 0.85 -3.15 11.63
C PRO A 113 1.66 -4.45 11.73
N LEU A 114 2.55 -4.52 12.72
CA LEU A 114 3.35 -5.71 13.02
C LEU A 114 2.59 -6.73 13.89
N VAL A 115 1.55 -6.26 14.57
CA VAL A 115 0.56 -7.09 15.26
C VAL A 115 -0.68 -7.16 14.37
N PRO A 116 -1.31 -8.34 14.17
CA PRO A 116 -2.46 -8.46 13.28
C PRO A 116 -3.62 -7.54 13.69
N GLU A 117 -4.09 -6.74 12.75
CA GLU A 117 -5.34 -5.96 12.85
C GLU A 117 -6.45 -6.69 12.10
N ASN A 118 -7.69 -6.57 12.59
CA ASN A 118 -8.85 -7.19 11.96
C ASN A 118 -9.51 -6.25 10.94
N GLN A 119 -8.75 -5.86 9.91
CA GLN A 119 -9.25 -5.11 8.75
C GLN A 119 -9.12 -5.95 7.49
N ARG A 120 -10.13 -5.88 6.62
CA ARG A 120 -10.17 -6.66 5.38
C ARG A 120 -9.51 -5.89 4.24
N VAL A 121 -8.40 -6.40 3.74
CA VAL A 121 -7.73 -5.88 2.55
C VAL A 121 -8.26 -6.59 1.30
N GLU A 122 -8.65 -5.80 0.30
CA GLU A 122 -9.15 -6.29 -0.98
C GLU A 122 -8.34 -5.68 -2.12
N LEU A 123 -7.84 -6.54 -3.02
CA LEU A 123 -7.25 -6.12 -4.28
C LEU A 123 -8.34 -6.18 -5.34
N ARG A 124 -8.74 -5.02 -5.86
CA ARG A 124 -9.83 -4.90 -6.83
C ARG A 124 -9.23 -4.74 -8.22
N PRO A 125 -9.41 -5.73 -9.12
CA PRO A 125 -8.88 -5.62 -10.47
C PRO A 125 -9.45 -4.40 -11.19
N GLU A 126 -8.59 -3.66 -11.87
CA GLU A 126 -9.00 -2.54 -12.72
C GLU A 126 -9.15 -3.05 -14.15
N PHE A 127 -10.39 -3.18 -14.62
CA PHE A 127 -10.70 -3.61 -15.98
C PHE A 127 -10.83 -2.37 -16.87
N MET A 128 -10.02 -2.31 -17.94
CA MET A 128 -10.18 -1.32 -19.02
C MET A 128 -11.26 -1.76 -20.00
#